data_AF-A0A094GSQ6-F1
#
_entry.id   AF-A0A094GSQ6-F1
#
_cell.length_a   1.000
_cell.length_b   1.000
_cell.length_c   1.000
_cell.angle_alpha   90.00
_cell.angle_beta   90.00
_cell.angle_gamma   90.00
#
_symmetry.space_group_name_H-M   'P 1'
#
loop_
_entity.id
_entity.type
_entity.pdbx_description
1 polymer ?
#
loop_
_entity_poly.entity_id
_entity_poly.type
_entity_poly.pdbx_seq_one_letter_code
_entity_poly.pdbx_strand_id
1 'polypeptide(L)'
;MEGIKGGEGECPQTLETRAPEVWKGLGAWPASDVWSVGVTLVHWLMSKSIFGPPDAAQMPLDMTEEMERYDEWELAVGLEAMEFKDPKTGEMRPYIVGGTLEEELERLPRELCSGECIEFILYLLELDYKKRPTPLEALQHPLIKSTVTWQQQDLK
;
A
#
# COMPACT_ATOMS: atom_id res chain seq x y z
N MET A 1 2.05 17.11 -17.45
CA MET A 1 2.02 17.52 -16.03
C MET A 1 3.39 17.23 -15.46
N GLU A 2 4.11 18.27 -15.03
CA GLU A 2 5.41 18.09 -14.36
C GLU A 2 5.16 17.74 -12.89
N GLY A 3 5.86 16.72 -12.39
CA GLY A 3 5.74 16.28 -11.00
C GLY A 3 6.45 17.24 -10.05
N ILE A 4 5.97 17.35 -8.82
CA ILE A 4 6.64 18.13 -7.79
C ILE A 4 7.76 17.27 -7.23
N LYS A 5 9.00 17.72 -7.39
CA LYS A 5 10.13 17.19 -6.64
C LYS A 5 10.18 17.94 -5.31
N GLY A 6 10.16 17.20 -4.21
CA GLY A 6 10.40 17.79 -2.89
C GLY A 6 11.81 18.40 -2.84
N GLY A 7 12.01 19.39 -1.95
CA GLY A 7 13.34 19.96 -1.69
C GLY A 7 14.33 18.89 -1.21
N GLU A 8 15.63 19.17 -1.26
CA GLU A 8 16.65 18.28 -0.68
C GLU A 8 16.29 17.97 0.78
N GLY A 9 15.78 16.76 1.04
CA GLY A 9 15.37 16.27 2.36
C GLY A 9 13.86 16.25 2.65
N GLU A 10 12.99 16.79 1.79
CA GLU A 10 11.54 16.78 2.01
C GLU A 10 10.85 15.79 1.06
N CYS A 11 10.33 14.69 1.61
CA CYS A 11 9.48 13.80 0.84
C CYS A 11 8.02 14.28 0.90
N PRO A 12 7.34 14.48 -0.24
CA PRO A 12 5.96 14.98 -0.27
C PRO A 12 4.92 14.00 0.34
N GLN A 13 5.28 12.76 0.66
CA GLN A 13 4.40 11.76 1.28
C GLN A 13 5.06 11.08 2.49
N THR A 14 4.25 10.75 3.52
CA THR A 14 4.71 9.98 4.68
C THR A 14 5.07 8.56 4.26
N LEU A 15 5.99 7.92 5.00
CA LEU A 15 6.55 6.61 4.64
C LEU A 15 5.46 5.54 4.44
N GLU A 16 4.41 5.55 5.26
CA GLU A 16 3.38 4.50 5.27
C GLU A 16 2.45 4.56 4.05
N THR A 17 2.27 5.75 3.46
CA THR A 17 1.31 6.00 2.38
C THR A 17 1.99 6.41 1.07
N ARG A 18 3.32 6.35 1.03
CA ARG A 18 4.12 6.80 -0.10
C ARG A 18 3.96 5.91 -1.32
N ALA A 19 3.73 6.53 -2.47
CA ALA A 19 3.57 5.84 -3.73
C ALA A 19 4.92 5.29 -4.27
N PRO A 20 4.93 4.20 -5.06
CA PRO A 20 6.16 3.57 -5.56
C PRO A 20 7.06 4.52 -6.36
N GLU A 21 6.48 5.45 -7.11
CA GLU A 21 7.22 6.44 -7.88
C GLU A 21 7.88 7.53 -7.01
N VAL A 22 7.27 7.85 -5.87
CA VAL A 22 7.82 8.77 -4.87
C VAL A 22 8.95 8.08 -4.11
N TRP A 23 8.77 6.81 -3.77
CA TRP A 23 9.83 5.93 -3.24
C TRP A 23 11.07 5.90 -4.13
N LYS A 24 10.88 5.81 -5.44
CA LYS A 24 11.98 5.80 -6.44
C LYS A 24 12.57 7.18 -6.73
N GLY A 25 12.17 8.23 -6.01
CA GLY A 25 12.66 9.60 -6.22
C GLY A 25 12.26 10.22 -7.56
N LEU A 26 11.25 9.68 -8.26
CA LEU A 26 10.83 10.18 -9.56
C LEU A 26 10.04 11.50 -9.44
N GLY A 27 9.39 11.72 -8.29
CA GLY A 27 8.55 12.87 -7.99
C GLY A 27 7.17 12.45 -7.51
N ALA A 28 6.34 13.43 -7.13
CA ALA A 28 4.94 13.21 -6.78
C ALA A 28 4.00 13.86 -7.81
N TRP A 29 2.88 13.20 -8.05
CA TRP A 29 1.80 13.63 -8.93
C TRP A 29 0.45 13.49 -8.23
N PRO A 30 -0.64 14.06 -8.76
CA PRO A 30 -1.99 13.79 -8.23
C PRO A 30 -2.33 12.28 -8.14
N ALA A 31 -1.75 11.45 -9.02
CA ALA A 31 -1.89 10.00 -8.95
C ALA A 31 -1.18 9.41 -7.71
N SER A 32 -0.12 10.03 -7.20
CA SER A 32 0.55 9.62 -5.97
C SER A 32 -0.38 9.77 -4.75
N ASP A 33 -1.22 10.82 -4.72
CA ASP A 33 -2.22 10.98 -3.66
C ASP A 33 -3.33 9.91 -3.75
N VAL A 34 -3.71 9.50 -4.96
CA VAL A 34 -4.66 8.41 -5.20
C VAL A 34 -4.16 7.10 -4.60
N TRP A 35 -2.85 6.82 -4.71
CA TRP A 35 -2.22 5.68 -4.04
C TRP A 35 -2.37 5.78 -2.53
N SER A 36 -2.06 6.94 -1.93
CA SER A 36 -2.18 7.14 -0.48
C SER A 36 -3.62 6.91 0.02
N VAL A 37 -4.63 7.32 -0.76
CA VAL A 37 -6.03 6.99 -0.49
C VAL A 37 -6.26 5.48 -0.51
N GLY A 38 -5.76 4.79 -1.54
CA GLY A 38 -5.82 3.32 -1.63
C GLY A 38 -5.24 2.66 -0.39
N VAL A 39 -4.00 3.00 -0.02
CA VAL A 39 -3.31 2.46 1.18
C VAL A 39 -4.12 2.72 2.45
N THR A 40 -4.67 3.93 2.60
CA THR A 40 -5.49 4.29 3.77
C THR A 40 -6.75 3.43 3.89
N LEU A 41 -7.43 3.17 2.76
CA LEU A 41 -8.61 2.30 2.74
C LEU A 41 -8.25 0.88 3.16
N VAL A 42 -7.14 0.34 2.65
CA VAL A 42 -6.73 -1.02 2.99
C VAL A 42 -6.35 -1.10 4.49
N HIS A 43 -5.64 -0.09 5.00
CA HIS A 43 -5.30 0.02 6.41
C HIS A 43 -6.55 -0.01 7.30
N TRP A 44 -7.59 0.75 6.95
CA TRP A 44 -8.86 0.73 7.67
C TRP A 44 -9.54 -0.64 7.64
N LEU A 45 -9.60 -1.28 6.46
CA LEU A 45 -10.28 -2.56 6.31
C LEU A 45 -9.58 -3.70 7.06
N MET A 46 -8.25 -3.71 7.06
CA MET A 46 -7.49 -4.82 7.65
C MET A 46 -7.16 -4.61 9.12
N SER A 47 -7.37 -3.40 9.68
CA SER A 47 -7.03 -3.02 11.07
C SER A 47 -5.58 -3.40 11.47
N LYS A 48 -4.74 -3.60 10.46
CA LYS A 48 -3.34 -3.98 10.53
C LYS A 48 -2.60 -3.02 9.63
N SER A 49 -1.44 -2.53 10.07
CA SER A 49 -0.50 -1.89 9.15
C SER A 49 -0.13 -2.90 8.06
N ILE A 50 -0.43 -2.56 6.80
CA ILE A 50 -0.12 -3.43 5.64
C ILE A 50 1.27 -3.06 5.10
N PHE A 51 1.65 -1.80 5.28
CA PHE A 51 2.97 -1.27 4.97
C PHE A 51 3.48 -0.51 6.18
N GLY A 52 4.64 -0.92 6.70
CA GLY A 52 5.27 -0.36 7.89
C GLY A 52 5.13 -1.25 9.13
N PRO A 53 6.09 -1.18 10.08
CA PRO A 53 6.22 -2.17 11.15
C PRO A 53 5.01 -2.09 12.11
N PRO A 54 4.28 -3.19 12.35
CA PRO A 54 3.13 -3.17 13.26
C PRO A 54 3.53 -3.09 14.73
N ASP A 55 4.71 -3.59 15.09
CA ASP A 55 5.30 -3.56 16.43
C ASP A 55 6.79 -3.86 16.28
N ALA A 56 7.64 -3.13 17.01
CA ALA A 56 9.07 -3.45 17.16
C ALA A 56 9.25 -4.76 17.95
N ALA A 57 8.88 -5.90 17.36
CA ALA A 57 9.22 -7.20 17.89
C ALA A 57 10.68 -7.50 17.53
N GLN A 58 11.57 -7.06 18.43
CA GLN A 58 12.90 -7.63 18.71
C GLN A 58 13.51 -8.45 17.56
N MET A 59 13.86 -7.78 16.46
CA MET A 59 14.97 -8.28 15.67
C MET A 59 16.19 -8.27 16.60
N PRO A 60 17.00 -9.34 16.65
CA PRO A 60 18.25 -9.33 17.39
C PRO A 60 19.04 -8.08 17.01
N LEU A 61 19.23 -7.21 18.00
CA LEU A 61 19.92 -5.94 17.91
C LEU A 61 21.40 -6.19 17.60
N ASP A 62 21.73 -6.44 16.34
CA ASP A 62 23.08 -6.32 15.79
C ASP A 62 23.08 -5.94 14.29
N MET A 63 21.91 -5.74 13.67
CA MET A 63 21.79 -5.37 12.24
C MET A 63 21.34 -3.92 11.99
N THR A 64 21.15 -3.12 13.04
CA THR A 64 20.59 -1.76 12.90
C THR A 64 21.53 -0.79 12.18
N GLU A 65 22.84 -0.95 12.31
CA GLU A 65 23.82 -0.08 11.62
C GLU A 65 23.99 -0.41 10.13
N GLU A 66 23.76 -1.66 9.71
CA GLU A 66 23.85 -2.04 8.29
C GLU A 66 22.54 -1.77 7.55
N MET A 67 21.40 -1.83 8.23
CA MET A 67 20.08 -1.63 7.63
C MET A 67 19.81 -0.18 7.22
N GLU A 68 20.37 0.80 7.93
CA GLU A 68 20.33 2.23 7.54
C GLU A 68 21.10 2.53 6.23
N ARG A 69 21.94 1.59 5.75
CA ARG A 69 22.76 1.79 4.55
C ARG A 69 22.00 1.50 3.25
N TYR A 70 20.96 0.68 3.31
CA TYR A 70 20.22 0.28 2.12
C TYR A 70 19.09 1.25 1.84
N ASP A 71 18.94 1.60 0.56
CA ASP A 71 17.70 2.24 0.10
C ASP A 71 16.53 1.31 0.45
N GLU A 72 15.47 1.85 1.05
CA GLU A 72 14.38 1.05 1.63
C GLU A 72 13.71 0.16 0.57
N TRP A 73 13.75 0.55 -0.71
CA TRP A 73 13.31 -0.29 -1.83
C TRP A 73 14.23 -1.49 -2.06
N GLU A 74 15.54 -1.30 -2.03
CA GLU A 74 16.51 -2.40 -2.15
C GLU A 74 16.38 -3.40 -1.00
N LEU A 75 16.10 -2.89 0.21
CA LEU A 75 15.82 -3.72 1.37
C LEU A 75 14.56 -4.58 1.18
N ALA A 76 13.47 -3.99 0.67
CA ALA A 76 12.22 -4.71 0.39
C ALA A 76 12.43 -5.82 -0.66
N VAL A 77 13.15 -5.54 -1.74
CA VAL A 77 13.52 -6.53 -2.77
C VAL A 77 14.38 -7.65 -2.17
N GLY A 78 15.31 -7.30 -1.29
CA GLY A 78 16.13 -8.27 -0.55
C GLY A 78 15.26 -9.20 0.31
N LEU A 79 14.32 -8.66 1.08
CA LEU A 79 13.45 -9.44 1.95
C LEU A 79 12.53 -10.39 1.18
N GLU A 80 12.02 -9.97 0.01
CA GLU A 80 11.22 -10.84 -0.87
C GLU A 80 12.03 -12.06 -1.35
N ALA A 81 13.32 -11.88 -1.64
CA ALA A 81 14.18 -12.93 -2.18
C ALA A 81 14.81 -13.85 -1.12
N MET A 82 14.71 -13.51 0.17
CA MET A 82 15.42 -14.20 1.25
C MET A 82 14.54 -15.16 2.05
N GLU A 83 15.17 -16.20 2.59
CA GLU A 83 14.58 -17.15 3.53
C GLU A 83 15.37 -17.15 4.85
N PHE A 84 14.69 -17.43 5.96
CA PHE A 84 15.31 -17.63 7.26
C PHE A 84 15.03 -19.03 7.79
N LYS A 85 15.90 -19.50 8.68
CA LYS A 85 15.70 -20.77 9.37
C LYS A 85 14.81 -20.55 10.60
N ASP A 86 13.62 -21.13 10.61
CA ASP A 86 12.71 -21.07 11.75
C ASP A 86 13.41 -21.69 12.98
N PRO A 87 13.58 -20.94 14.09
CA PRO A 87 14.32 -21.42 15.26
C PRO A 87 13.60 -22.53 16.02
N LYS A 88 12.29 -22.73 15.78
CA LYS A 88 11.47 -23.76 16.42
C LYS A 88 11.35 -25.02 15.57
N THR A 89 11.23 -24.89 14.25
CA THR A 89 11.05 -26.04 13.35
C THR A 89 12.33 -26.44 12.61
N GLY A 90 13.30 -25.55 12.50
CA GLY A 90 14.54 -25.75 11.76
C GLY A 90 14.39 -25.68 10.23
N GLU A 91 13.18 -25.40 9.74
CA GLU A 91 12.85 -25.29 8.32
C GLU A 91 13.23 -23.92 7.76
N MET A 92 13.59 -23.87 6.48
CA MET A 92 13.74 -22.61 5.75
C MET A 92 12.35 -22.07 5.41
N ARG A 93 12.11 -20.79 5.72
CA ARG A 93 10.84 -20.09 5.44
C ARG A 93 11.13 -18.71 4.85
N PRO A 94 10.33 -18.22 3.89
CA PRO A 94 10.50 -16.87 3.37
C PRO A 94 10.19 -15.82 4.44
N TYR A 95 10.83 -14.65 4.35
CA TYR A 95 10.51 -13.53 5.25
C TYR A 95 9.11 -12.96 5.02
N ILE A 96 8.60 -13.05 3.78
CA ILE A 96 7.26 -12.64 3.41
C ILE A 96 6.42 -13.91 3.20
N VAL A 97 5.41 -14.11 4.05
CA VAL A 97 4.51 -15.30 4.03
C VAL A 97 3.09 -14.94 3.56
N GLY A 98 2.83 -13.65 3.29
CA GLY A 98 1.53 -13.15 2.84
C GLY A 98 1.19 -13.53 1.40
N GLY A 99 -0.10 -13.67 1.10
CA GLY A 99 -0.61 -13.80 -0.27
C GLY A 99 -0.59 -12.46 -1.01
N THR A 100 -1.19 -12.42 -2.20
CA THR A 100 -1.41 -11.15 -2.89
C THR A 100 -2.36 -10.25 -2.09
N LEU A 101 -2.30 -8.93 -2.32
CA LEU A 101 -3.23 -8.00 -1.67
C LEU A 101 -4.70 -8.38 -1.93
N GLU A 102 -5.00 -8.85 -3.14
CA GLU A 102 -6.33 -9.34 -3.52
C GLU A 102 -6.74 -10.53 -2.65
N GLU A 103 -5.88 -11.55 -2.53
CA GLU A 103 -6.15 -12.74 -1.71
C GLU A 103 -6.37 -12.38 -0.23
N GLU A 104 -5.61 -11.43 0.31
CA GLU A 104 -5.77 -11.00 1.70
C GLU A 104 -7.07 -10.21 1.92
N LEU A 105 -7.46 -9.37 0.96
CA LEU A 105 -8.73 -8.65 0.98
C LEU A 105 -9.93 -9.61 0.82
N GLU A 106 -9.77 -10.64 -0.01
CA GLU A 106 -10.81 -11.66 -0.20
C GLU A 106 -11.10 -12.46 1.05
N ARG A 107 -10.16 -12.56 2.01
CA ARG A 107 -10.38 -13.22 3.30
C ARG A 107 -11.25 -12.41 4.26
N LEU A 108 -11.46 -11.12 4.00
CA LEU A 108 -12.34 -10.29 4.81
C LEU A 108 -13.81 -10.70 4.63
N PRO A 109 -14.65 -10.58 5.68
CA PRO A 109 -16.10 -10.74 5.55
C PRO A 109 -16.66 -9.85 4.44
N ARG A 110 -17.57 -10.40 3.62
CA ARG A 110 -18.12 -9.69 2.45
C ARG A 110 -19.00 -8.49 2.83
N GLU A 111 -19.47 -8.46 4.08
CA GLU A 111 -20.16 -7.30 4.66
C GLU A 111 -19.22 -6.11 4.88
N LEU A 112 -17.92 -6.37 5.04
CA LEU A 112 -16.89 -5.33 5.23
C LEU A 112 -16.20 -4.97 3.91
N CYS A 113 -15.95 -5.95 3.05
CA CYS A 113 -15.26 -5.75 1.77
C CYS A 113 -15.95 -6.56 0.67
N SER A 114 -16.76 -5.88 -0.16
CA SER A 114 -17.39 -6.49 -1.33
C SER A 114 -16.38 -6.67 -2.47
N GLY A 115 -16.73 -7.48 -3.48
CA GLY A 115 -15.87 -7.64 -4.66
C GLY A 115 -15.59 -6.31 -5.37
N GLU A 116 -16.60 -5.44 -5.51
CA GLU A 116 -16.46 -4.11 -6.09
C GLU A 116 -15.57 -3.19 -5.23
N CYS A 117 -15.48 -3.44 -3.93
CA CYS A 117 -14.56 -2.74 -3.03
C CYS A 117 -13.12 -3.17 -3.26
N ILE A 118 -12.88 -4.48 -3.43
CA ILE A 118 -11.57 -5.03 -3.77
C ILE A 118 -11.11 -4.48 -5.13
N GLU A 119 -11.97 -4.56 -6.16
CA GLU A 119 -11.70 -4.01 -7.49
C GLU A 119 -11.35 -2.53 -7.43
N PHE A 120 -12.08 -1.75 -6.63
CA PHE A 120 -11.80 -0.33 -6.46
C PHE A 120 -10.44 -0.10 -5.80
N ILE A 121 -10.11 -0.83 -4.73
CA ILE A 121 -8.83 -0.70 -4.03
C ILE A 121 -7.67 -1.04 -4.96
N LEU A 122 -7.76 -2.14 -5.70
CA LEU A 122 -6.74 -2.54 -6.67
C LEU A 122 -6.60 -1.50 -7.80
N TYR A 123 -7.72 -0.91 -8.24
CA TYR A 123 -7.72 0.18 -9.22
C TYR A 123 -6.96 1.42 -8.72
N LEU A 124 -7.09 1.80 -7.44
CA LEU A 124 -6.33 2.91 -6.85
C LEU A 124 -4.84 2.56 -6.66
N LEU A 125 -4.52 1.30 -6.37
CA LEU A 125 -3.18 0.79 -6.08
C LEU A 125 -2.45 0.24 -7.31
N GLU A 126 -2.75 0.78 -8.49
CA GLU A 126 -1.99 0.50 -9.70
C GLU A 126 -0.54 1.01 -9.54
N LEU A 127 0.42 0.10 -9.77
CA LEU A 127 1.85 0.36 -9.58
C LEU A 127 2.39 1.32 -10.64
N ASP A 128 1.89 1.23 -11.87
CA ASP A 128 2.23 2.17 -12.92
C ASP A 128 1.43 3.48 -12.74
N TYR A 129 2.08 4.52 -12.21
CA TYR A 129 1.47 5.82 -11.98
C TYR A 129 0.85 6.46 -13.23
N LYS A 130 1.22 6.01 -14.45
CA LYS A 130 0.61 6.47 -15.71
C LYS A 130 -0.71 5.79 -16.03
N LYS A 131 -0.93 4.59 -15.50
CA LYS A 131 -2.17 3.81 -15.63
C LYS A 131 -3.09 4.00 -14.44
N ARG A 132 -2.54 4.44 -13.30
CA ARG A 132 -3.30 4.75 -12.09
C ARG A 132 -4.34 5.83 -12.38
N PRO A 133 -5.58 5.68 -11.91
CA PRO A 133 -6.62 6.67 -12.14
C PRO A 133 -6.27 8.02 -11.57
N THR A 134 -6.78 9.05 -12.24
CA THR A 134 -6.93 10.36 -11.62
C THR A 134 -8.04 10.33 -10.56
N PRO A 135 -8.04 11.28 -9.60
CA PRO A 135 -9.13 11.39 -8.64
C PRO A 135 -10.52 11.48 -9.29
N LEU A 136 -10.63 12.17 -10.43
CA LEU A 136 -11.90 12.29 -11.15
C LEU A 136 -12.36 10.95 -11.73
N GLU A 137 -11.45 10.15 -12.30
CA GLU A 137 -11.75 8.81 -12.81
C GLU A 137 -12.11 7.85 -11.68
N ALA A 138 -11.40 7.91 -10.54
CA ALA A 138 -11.71 7.13 -9.35
C ALA A 138 -13.15 7.40 -8.84
N LEU A 139 -13.60 8.66 -8.85
CA LEU A 139 -14.98 9.01 -8.49
C LEU A 139 -16.02 8.44 -9.47
N GLN A 140 -15.62 8.08 -10.69
CA GLN A 140 -16.52 7.45 -11.66
C GLN A 140 -16.67 5.93 -11.47
N HIS A 141 -15.93 5.33 -10.54
CA HIS A 141 -15.95 3.90 -10.29
C HIS A 141 -17.34 3.42 -9.83
N PRO A 142 -17.82 2.22 -10.25
CA PRO A 142 -19.13 1.70 -9.89
C PRO A 142 -19.41 1.71 -8.38
N LEU A 143 -18.42 1.37 -7.56
CA LEU A 143 -18.50 1.41 -6.09
C LEU A 143 -18.93 2.79 -5.55
N ILE A 144 -18.33 3.86 -6.07
CA ILE A 144 -18.61 5.22 -5.60
C ILE A 144 -19.93 5.73 -6.20
N LYS A 145 -20.16 5.47 -7.49
CA LYS A 145 -21.40 5.88 -8.18
C LYS A 145 -22.65 5.28 -7.55
N SER A 146 -22.62 4.01 -7.20
CA SER A 146 -23.75 3.36 -6.52
C SER A 146 -23.99 4.04 -5.17
N THR A 147 -22.95 4.36 -4.41
CA THR A 147 -23.08 5.03 -3.09
C THR A 147 -23.64 6.45 -3.18
N VAL A 148 -23.19 7.26 -4.16
CA VAL A 148 -23.66 8.65 -4.34
C VAL A 148 -25.11 8.73 -4.82
N THR A 149 -25.56 7.75 -5.61
CA THR A 149 -26.94 7.71 -6.11
C THR A 149 -27.96 7.40 -5.01
N TRP A 150 -27.59 6.66 -3.95
CA TRP A 150 -28.45 6.46 -2.77
C TRP A 150 -28.69 7.76 -1.99
N GLN A 151 -27.66 8.57 -1.78
CA GLN A 151 -27.77 9.83 -1.02
C GLN A 151 -28.67 10.87 -1.71
N GLN A 152 -28.81 10.84 -3.05
CA GLN A 152 -29.70 11.75 -3.77
C GLN A 152 -31.17 11.30 -3.77
N GLN A 153 -31.47 10.04 -3.44
CA GLN A 153 -32.85 9.54 -3.35
C GLN A 153 -33.46 9.78 -1.97
N ASP A 154 -32.67 9.72 -0.89
CA ASP A 154 -33.13 10.02 0.48
C ASP A 154 -33.37 11.53 0.76
N LEU A 155 -33.08 12.39 -0.22
CA LEU A 155 -33.24 13.85 -0.15
C LEU A 155 -34.42 14.38 -1.00
N LYS A 156 -35.33 13.50 -1.45
CA LYS A 156 -36.56 13.86 -2.18
C LYS A 156 -37.83 13.53 -1.43
#